data_AF-A0A4Z0H584-F1
#
_entry.id   AF-A0A4Z0H584-F1
#
_cell.length_a   1.000
_cell.length_b   1.000
_cell.length_c   1.000
_cell.angle_alpha   90.00
_cell.angle_beta   90.00
_cell.angle_gamma   90.00
#
_symmetry.space_group_name_H-M   'P 1'
#
loop_
_entity.id
_entity.type
_entity.pdbx_description
1 polymer ?
#
loop_
_entity_poly.entity_id
_entity_poly.type
_entity_poly.pdbx_seq_one_letter_code
_entity_poly.pdbx_strand_id
1 'polypeptide(L)'
;MQDTSILQVPTDLWPVADFFFQGLGSEVNMNNPDEVSMLFRSFLLLYLTTVILTIVTFKLGFARKLPLMKTVVVYAVLVIGTFLLTLILGLNLPLPESIAVAALILGIYRLRLHKERSGRESQQS
;
A
#
# COMPACT_ATOMS: atom_id res chain seq x y z
N MET A 1 17.84 37.81 0.64
CA MET A 1 16.97 36.86 -0.08
C MET A 1 16.65 35.78 0.94
N GLN A 2 15.40 35.67 1.38
CA GLN A 2 15.01 34.62 2.33
C GLN A 2 14.87 33.35 1.49
N ASP A 3 15.78 32.40 1.64
CA ASP A 3 15.72 31.10 0.96
C ASP A 3 14.56 30.29 1.57
N THR A 4 13.33 30.60 1.14
CA THR A 4 12.16 29.79 1.43
C THR A 4 12.32 28.50 0.65
N SER A 5 12.99 27.53 1.28
CA SER A 5 13.14 26.16 0.78
C SER A 5 11.77 25.49 0.84
N ILE A 6 10.91 25.84 -0.11
CA ILE A 6 9.59 25.26 -0.30
C ILE A 6 9.72 24.04 -1.21
N LEU A 7 9.13 22.94 -0.78
CA LEU A 7 9.01 21.75 -1.60
C LEU A 7 7.63 21.78 -2.24
N GLN A 8 7.63 21.84 -3.57
CA GLN A 8 6.41 21.76 -4.36
C GLN A 8 5.98 20.30 -4.41
N VAL A 9 4.79 20.02 -3.88
CA VAL A 9 4.19 18.69 -3.93
C VAL A 9 3.31 18.64 -5.18
N PRO A 10 3.41 17.58 -6.01
CA PRO A 10 2.50 17.42 -7.14
C PRO A 10 1.04 17.45 -6.69
N THR A 11 0.20 18.21 -7.39
CA THR A 11 -1.24 18.34 -7.08
C THR A 11 -2.11 17.29 -7.78
N ASP A 12 -1.55 16.57 -8.76
CA ASP A 12 -2.23 15.51 -9.51
C ASP A 12 -1.93 14.13 -8.90
N LEU A 13 -2.21 13.99 -7.60
CA LEU A 13 -1.99 12.74 -6.87
C LEU A 13 -3.08 11.72 -7.18
N TRP A 14 -2.76 10.44 -7.07
CA TRP A 14 -3.77 9.38 -7.18
C TRP A 14 -4.69 9.38 -5.95
N PRO A 15 -5.99 9.03 -6.06
CA PRO A 15 -6.95 9.12 -4.96
C PRO A 15 -6.50 8.72 -3.55
N VAL A 16 -5.78 7.61 -3.36
CA VAL A 16 -5.29 7.22 -2.02
C VAL A 16 -4.17 8.15 -1.58
N ALA A 17 -3.26 8.53 -2.47
CA ALA A 17 -2.23 9.52 -2.18
C ALA A 17 -2.83 10.91 -1.92
N ASP A 18 -3.76 11.36 -2.74
CA ASP A 18 -4.49 12.61 -2.57
C ASP A 18 -5.16 12.65 -1.19
N PHE A 19 -5.88 11.60 -0.79
CA PHE A 19 -6.52 11.51 0.53
C PHE A 19 -5.55 11.72 1.71
N PHE A 20 -4.33 11.18 1.63
CA PHE A 20 -3.34 11.34 2.71
C PHE A 20 -2.63 12.69 2.66
N PHE A 21 -2.49 13.29 1.48
CA PHE A 21 -1.74 14.54 1.27
C PHE A 21 -2.64 15.77 1.11
N GLN A 22 -3.98 15.61 1.08
CA GLN A 22 -4.96 16.70 0.92
C GLN A 22 -4.82 17.83 1.95
N GLY A 23 -4.29 17.52 3.14
CA GLY A 23 -4.04 18.51 4.20
C GLY A 23 -2.73 19.29 4.05
N LEU A 24 -1.86 18.89 3.11
CA LEU A 24 -0.63 19.58 2.77
C LEU A 24 -0.96 20.55 1.64
N GLY A 25 -0.70 21.84 1.83
CA GLY A 25 -0.81 22.82 0.76
C GLY A 25 0.08 22.45 -0.43
N SER A 26 -0.12 23.11 -1.57
CA SER A 26 0.71 22.94 -2.78
C SER A 26 2.20 23.25 -2.56
N GLU A 27 2.53 23.91 -1.45
CA GLU A 27 3.86 24.32 -1.08
C GLU A 27 4.09 23.95 0.40
N VAL A 28 5.10 23.11 0.65
CA VAL A 28 5.50 22.72 2.01
C VAL A 28 6.78 23.47 2.36
N ASN A 29 6.72 24.33 3.37
CA ASN A 29 7.84 25.10 3.86
C ASN A 29 8.72 24.27 4.81
N MET A 30 9.94 23.97 4.38
CA MET A 30 10.89 23.16 5.17
C MET A 30 11.42 23.86 6.42
N ASN A 31 11.18 25.17 6.56
CA ASN A 31 11.56 25.94 7.74
C ASN A 31 10.50 25.93 8.85
N ASN A 32 9.29 25.43 8.56
CA ASN A 32 8.19 25.41 9.51
C ASN A 32 8.00 23.99 10.09
N PRO A 33 8.32 23.73 11.37
CA PRO A 33 8.33 22.37 11.92
C PRO A 33 6.96 21.67 11.85
N ASP A 34 5.87 22.44 11.90
CA ASP A 34 4.51 21.91 11.82
C ASP A 34 4.21 21.30 10.44
N GLU A 35 4.61 21.96 9.36
CA GLU A 35 4.40 21.49 7.99
C GLU A 35 5.23 20.25 7.66
N VAL A 36 6.50 20.23 8.11
CA VAL A 36 7.36 19.05 7.97
C VAL A 36 6.77 17.86 8.74
N SER A 37 6.17 18.12 9.92
CA SER A 37 5.54 17.07 10.71
C SER A 37 4.30 16.47 10.02
N MET A 38 3.49 17.30 9.35
CA MET A 38 2.33 16.85 8.59
C MET A 38 2.77 15.98 7.40
N LEU A 39 3.82 16.41 6.67
CA LEU A 39 4.35 15.67 5.52
C LEU A 39 4.80 14.27 5.94
N PHE A 40 5.58 14.17 7.02
CA PHE A 40 6.03 12.89 7.55
C PHE A 40 4.87 11.99 7.98
N ARG A 41 3.84 12.55 8.63
CA ARG A 41 2.66 11.79 9.04
C ARG A 41 1.89 11.23 7.85
N SER A 42 1.62 12.05 6.83
CA SER A 42 0.94 11.64 5.60
C SER A 42 1.72 10.53 4.88
N PHE A 43 3.03 10.70 4.72
CA PHE A 43 3.89 9.69 4.12
C PHE A 43 3.86 8.37 4.90
N LEU A 44 3.94 8.42 6.24
CA LEU A 44 3.95 7.23 7.09
C LEU A 44 2.60 6.49 7.04
N LEU A 45 1.47 7.21 6.98
CA LEU A 45 0.14 6.61 6.84
C LEU A 45 -0.04 5.93 5.47
N LEU A 46 0.41 6.57 4.40
CA LEU A 46 0.39 6.00 3.05
C LEU A 46 1.29 4.76 2.95
N TYR A 47 2.49 4.84 3.53
CA TYR A 47 3.42 3.71 3.60
C TYR A 47 2.80 2.54 4.37
N LEU A 48 2.25 2.79 5.56
CA LEU A 48 1.64 1.76 6.40
C LEU A 48 0.45 1.09 5.68
N THR A 49 -0.41 1.89 5.03
CA THR A 49 -1.52 1.39 4.22
C THR A 49 -1.03 0.48 3.10
N THR A 50 -0.02 0.91 2.35
CA THR A 50 0.55 0.13 1.23
C THR A 50 1.15 -1.18 1.71
N VAL A 51 1.88 -1.16 2.83
CA VAL A 51 2.45 -2.37 3.45
C VAL A 51 1.35 -3.34 3.87
N ILE A 52 0.30 -2.87 4.55
CA ILE A 52 -0.83 -3.72 4.97
C ILE A 52 -1.50 -4.35 3.76
N LEU A 53 -1.81 -3.56 2.72
CA LEU A 53 -2.41 -4.06 1.48
C LEU A 53 -1.54 -5.12 0.82
N THR A 54 -0.22 -4.89 0.75
CA THR A 54 0.72 -5.81 0.13
C THR A 54 0.82 -7.12 0.92
N ILE A 55 0.81 -7.05 2.26
CA ILE A 55 0.77 -8.23 3.13
C ILE A 55 -0.52 -9.02 2.91
N VAL A 56 -1.67 -8.34 2.83
CA VAL A 56 -2.97 -8.97 2.55
C VAL A 56 -2.94 -9.66 1.18
N THR A 57 -2.49 -8.98 0.13
CA THR A 57 -2.35 -9.51 -1.23
C THR A 57 -1.40 -10.71 -1.26
N PHE A 58 -0.27 -10.64 -0.56
CA PHE A 58 0.67 -11.76 -0.47
C PHE A 58 0.01 -12.98 0.18
N LYS A 59 -0.71 -12.79 1.29
CA LYS A 59 -1.43 -13.86 1.99
C LYS A 59 -2.57 -14.45 1.15
N LEU A 60 -3.24 -13.63 0.33
CA LEU A 60 -4.29 -14.06 -0.58
C LEU A 60 -3.73 -14.81 -1.78
N GLY A 61 -2.70 -14.26 -2.42
CA GLY A 61 -2.14 -14.77 -3.67
C GLY A 61 -1.28 -16.00 -3.53
N PHE A 62 -0.57 -16.14 -2.41
CA PHE A 62 0.32 -17.28 -2.30
C PHE A 62 -0.36 -18.57 -1.88
N ALA A 63 -1.54 -18.56 -1.24
CA ALA A 63 -2.35 -19.73 -0.83
C ALA A 63 -1.57 -20.99 -0.32
N ARG A 64 -0.29 -20.86 -0.01
CA ARG A 64 0.67 -21.91 0.33
C ARG A 64 1.15 -21.63 1.74
N LYS A 65 1.16 -22.68 2.55
CA LYS A 65 1.83 -22.70 3.85
C LYS A 65 3.32 -22.45 3.61
N LEU A 66 3.75 -21.20 3.68
CA LEU A 66 5.18 -20.88 3.65
C LEU A 66 5.78 -21.29 5.00
N PRO A 67 6.89 -22.05 5.01
CA PRO A 67 7.59 -22.36 6.25
C PRO A 67 8.01 -21.05 6.93
N LEU A 68 7.82 -20.96 8.26
CA LEU A 68 7.94 -19.72 9.04
C LEU A 68 9.24 -18.94 8.76
N MET A 69 10.36 -19.63 8.55
CA MET A 69 11.65 -19.01 8.21
C MET A 69 11.65 -18.29 6.86
N LYS A 70 10.98 -18.82 5.83
CA LYS A 70 10.88 -18.15 4.51
C LYS A 70 9.93 -16.96 4.56
N THR A 71 8.90 -17.03 5.41
CA THR A 71 7.97 -15.93 5.63
C THR A 71 8.70 -14.69 6.15
N VAL A 72 9.63 -14.84 7.10
CA VAL A 72 10.40 -13.69 7.63
C VAL A 72 11.19 -12.98 6.52
N VAL A 73 11.89 -13.74 5.67
CA VAL A 73 12.66 -13.16 4.55
C VAL A 73 11.73 -12.44 3.56
N VAL A 74 10.59 -13.04 3.22
CA VAL A 74 9.63 -12.40 2.31
C VAL A 74 9.04 -11.13 2.90
N TYR A 75 8.66 -11.13 4.18
CA TYR A 75 8.16 -9.92 4.83
C TYR A 75 9.23 -8.83 4.92
N ALA A 76 10.49 -9.19 5.17
CA ALA A 76 11.60 -8.23 5.14
C ALA A 76 11.79 -7.61 3.75
N VAL A 77 11.83 -8.44 2.70
CA VAL A 77 11.93 -7.97 1.31
C VAL A 77 10.70 -7.14 0.92
N LEU A 78 9.52 -7.48 1.40
CA LEU A 78 8.27 -6.77 1.14
C LEU A 78 8.28 -5.39 1.82
N VAL A 79 8.65 -5.30 3.10
CA VAL A 79 8.76 -4.03 3.83
C VAL A 79 9.80 -3.10 3.16
N ILE A 80 10.97 -3.64 2.82
CA ILE A 80 12.05 -2.88 2.17
C ILE A 80 11.67 -2.49 0.74
N GLY A 81 11.13 -3.42 -0.04
CA GLY A 81 10.71 -3.18 -1.42
C GLY A 81 9.57 -2.16 -1.49
N THR A 82 8.58 -2.29 -0.60
CA THR A 82 7.49 -1.30 -0.49
C THR A 82 8.02 0.04 -0.02
N PHE A 83 9.01 0.09 0.87
CA PHE A 83 9.62 1.34 1.32
C PHE A 83 10.31 2.07 0.16
N LEU A 84 11.13 1.36 -0.62
CA LEU A 84 11.76 1.92 -1.81
C LEU A 84 10.74 2.34 -2.87
N LEU A 85 9.69 1.53 -3.10
CA LEU A 85 8.63 1.87 -4.04
C LEU A 85 7.85 3.11 -3.60
N THR A 86 7.46 3.22 -2.33
CA THR A 86 6.76 4.41 -1.82
C THR A 86 7.67 5.64 -1.82
N LEU A 87 8.97 5.49 -1.57
CA LEU A 87 9.94 6.60 -1.63
C LEU A 87 10.12 7.14 -3.05
N ILE A 88 10.29 6.26 -4.04
CA ILE A 88 10.63 6.67 -5.42
C ILE A 88 9.36 6.97 -6.24
N LEU A 89 8.28 6.22 -6.02
CA LEU A 89 7.07 6.22 -6.87
C LEU A 89 5.79 6.65 -6.13
N GLY A 90 5.80 6.84 -4.81
CA GLY A 90 4.59 6.87 -3.98
C GLY A 90 3.64 8.05 -4.20
N LEU A 91 4.08 9.14 -4.83
CA LEU A 91 3.25 10.33 -5.05
C LEU A 91 2.52 10.31 -6.40
N ASN A 92 3.18 9.85 -7.47
CA ASN A 92 2.64 9.97 -8.83
C ASN A 92 2.09 8.67 -9.42
N LEU A 93 2.18 7.53 -8.72
CA LEU A 93 1.71 6.25 -9.24
C LEU A 93 0.60 5.60 -8.39
N PRO A 94 -0.32 4.86 -9.04
CA PRO A 94 -1.37 4.07 -8.39
C PRO A 94 -0.85 2.81 -7.69
N LEU A 95 0.14 2.93 -6.81
CA LEU A 95 0.72 1.78 -6.13
C LEU A 95 -0.29 1.08 -5.20
N PRO A 96 -0.86 1.76 -4.18
CA PRO A 96 -1.82 1.11 -3.28
C PRO A 96 -3.11 0.70 -4.00
N GLU A 97 -3.57 1.45 -5.01
CA GLU A 97 -4.77 1.14 -5.79
C GLU A 97 -4.59 -0.13 -6.63
N SER A 98 -3.44 -0.28 -7.28
CA SER A 98 -3.13 -1.48 -8.05
C SER A 98 -3.12 -2.73 -7.17
N ILE A 99 -2.53 -2.61 -5.97
CA ILE A 99 -2.49 -3.71 -4.98
C ILE A 99 -3.90 -3.98 -4.45
N ALA A 100 -4.72 -2.96 -4.20
CA ALA A 100 -6.10 -3.10 -3.76
C ALA A 100 -6.94 -3.86 -4.79
N VAL A 101 -6.82 -3.51 -6.08
CA VAL A 101 -7.53 -4.18 -7.17
C VAL A 101 -7.06 -5.64 -7.29
N ALA A 102 -5.75 -5.90 -7.22
CA ALA A 102 -5.23 -7.27 -7.19
C ALA A 102 -5.79 -8.07 -6.00
N ALA A 103 -5.75 -7.51 -4.79
CA ALA A 103 -6.31 -8.12 -3.59
C ALA A 103 -7.79 -8.49 -3.77
N LEU A 104 -8.57 -7.58 -4.36
CA LEU A 104 -10.00 -7.77 -4.62
C LEU A 104 -10.24 -8.93 -5.60
N ILE A 105 -9.53 -8.94 -6.73
CA ILE A 105 -9.66 -9.99 -7.76
C ILE A 105 -9.31 -11.37 -7.17
N LEU A 106 -8.18 -11.47 -6.47
CA LEU A 106 -7.74 -12.72 -5.84
C LEU A 106 -8.69 -13.15 -4.71
N GLY A 107 -9.24 -12.20 -3.95
CA GLY A 107 -10.24 -12.46 -2.91
C GLY A 107 -11.50 -13.09 -3.49
N ILE A 108 -12.05 -12.49 -4.55
CA ILE A 108 -13.22 -13.00 -5.26
C ILE A 108 -12.95 -14.39 -5.86
N TYR A 109 -11.79 -14.58 -6.49
CA TYR A 109 -11.40 -15.86 -7.07
C TYR A 109 -11.34 -16.97 -6.02
N ARG A 110 -10.75 -16.69 -4.85
CA ARG A 110 -10.61 -17.65 -3.76
C ARG A 110 -11.95 -18.06 -3.17
N LEU A 111 -12.90 -17.12 -3.05
CA LEU A 111 -14.26 -17.39 -2.58
C LEU A 111 -15.03 -18.26 -3.59
N ARG A 112 -14.91 -17.97 -4.89
CA ARG A 112 -15.52 -18.80 -5.94
C ARG A 112 -14.99 -20.23 -5.91
N LEU A 113 -13.68 -20.43 -5.80
CA LEU A 113 -13.06 -21.76 -5.82
C LEU A 113 -13.45 -22.61 -4.60
N HIS A 114 -13.57 -22.02 -3.41
CA HIS A 114 -14.03 -22.76 -2.22
C HIS A 114 -15.49 -23.22 -2.37
N LYS A 115 -16.34 -22.39 -2.99
CA LYS A 115 -17.75 -22.70 -3.20
C LYS A 115 -17.96 -23.86 -4.19
N GLU A 116 -17.08 -24.03 -5.17
CA GLU A 116 -17.14 -25.14 -6.12
C GLU A 116 -16.73 -26.50 -5.50
N ARG A 117 -15.86 -26.47 -4.48
CA ARG A 117 -15.41 -27.69 -3.78
C ARG A 117 -16.47 -28.22 -2.80
N SER A 118 -17.18 -27.34 -2.10
CA SER A 118 -18.24 -27.72 -1.14
C SER A 118 -19.55 -28.17 -1.78
N GLY A 119 -19.73 -28.01 -3.10
CA GLY A 119 -20.89 -28.52 -3.82
C GLY A 119 -20.81 -29.99 -4.22
N ARG A 120 -19.64 -30.63 -4.08
CA ARG A 120 -19.43 -32.04 -4.47
C ARG A 120 -19.51 -33.03 -3.31
N GLU A 121 -19.33 -32.60 -2.06
CA GLU A 121 -19.43 -33.47 -0.89
C GLU A 121 -20.89 -33.76 -0.46
N SER A 122 -21.85 -32.92 -0.84
CA SER A 122 -23.26 -33.09 -0.48
C SER A 122 -24.10 -33.93 -1.45
N GLN A 123 -23.49 -34.54 -2.47
CA GLN A 123 -24.17 -35.46 -3.41
C GLN A 123 -23.75 -36.94 -3.27
N GLN A 124 -22.91 -37.28 -2.28
CA GLN A 124 -22.41 -38.65 -2.11
C GLN A 124 -22.63 -39.23 -0.69
N SER A 125 -23.68 -38.79 0.02
CA SER A 125 -24.14 -39.40 1.28
C SER A 125 -25.60 -39.78 1.20
#